data_AF-A0A8C5GEF6-F1
#
_entry.id   AF-A0A8C5GEF6-F1
#
_cell.length_a   1.000
_cell.length_b   1.000
_cell.length_c   1.000
_cell.angle_alpha   90.00
_cell.angle_beta   90.00
_cell.angle_gamma   90.00
#
_symmetry.space_group_name_H-M   'P 1'
#
loop_
_entity.id
_entity.type
_entity.pdbx_description
1 polymer ?
#
loop_
_entity_poly.entity_id
_entity_poly.type
_entity_poly.pdbx_seq_one_letter_code
_entity_poly.pdbx_strand_id
1 'polypeptide(L)'
;LMYAERAVRTVNPLLRKGEDPHKALMAYRATPLSHGSCPAQLLVGQNIKMPLLVSQEKLRPDWPDLQVLQQRDQDLNMKQAFWFNKRHKVKVNQELRPGPRVWVKNIL
;
A
#
# COMPACT_ATOMS: atom_id res chain seq x y z
N LEU A 1 4.85 8.82 3.08
CA LEU A 1 4.07 8.42 4.29
C LEU A 1 3.10 7.25 4.03
N MET A 2 2.45 7.16 2.86
CA MET A 2 1.44 6.11 2.59
C MET A 2 1.97 4.66 2.60
N TYR A 3 3.21 4.41 2.18
CA TYR A 3 3.81 3.07 2.15
C TYR A 3 4.02 2.46 3.53
N ALA A 4 4.38 3.27 4.54
CA ALA A 4 4.69 2.78 5.87
C ALA A 4 3.44 2.19 6.55
N GLU A 5 2.31 2.92 6.51
CA GLU A 5 1.06 2.42 7.11
C GLU A 5 0.52 1.18 6.40
N ARG A 6 0.56 1.16 5.05
CA ARG A 6 0.11 0.01 4.26
C ARG A 6 0.98 -1.22 4.51
N ALA A 7 2.28 -1.03 4.66
CA ALA A 7 3.21 -2.10 5.04
C ALA A 7 2.86 -2.65 6.42
N VAL A 8 2.67 -1.81 7.43
CA VAL A 8 2.29 -2.23 8.79
C VAL A 8 0.96 -3.00 8.78
N ARG A 9 -0.04 -2.53 8.04
CA ARG A 9 -1.33 -3.24 7.91
C ARG A 9 -1.19 -4.63 7.30
N THR A 10 -0.22 -4.85 6.42
CA THR A 10 0.04 -6.15 5.80
C THR A 10 0.87 -7.05 6.73
N VAL A 11 1.92 -6.49 7.34
CA VAL A 11 2.88 -7.23 8.17
C VAL A 11 2.28 -7.65 9.50
N ASN A 12 1.47 -6.81 10.13
CA ASN A 12 0.90 -7.11 11.45
C ASN A 12 0.10 -8.43 11.49
N PRO A 13 -0.88 -8.68 10.59
CA PRO A 13 -1.57 -9.97 10.57
C PRO A 13 -0.65 -11.14 10.17
N LEU A 14 0.39 -10.93 9.34
CA LEU A 14 1.37 -11.97 9.01
C LEU A 14 2.16 -12.40 10.26
N LEU A 15 2.62 -11.44 11.06
CA LEU A 15 3.32 -11.70 12.31
C LEU A 15 2.43 -12.36 13.36
N ARG A 16 1.13 -11.99 13.41
CA ARG A 16 0.18 -12.60 14.35
C ARG A 16 -0.21 -14.03 13.97
N LYS A 17 -0.14 -14.39 12.68
CA LYS A 17 -0.52 -15.72 12.17
C LYS A 17 0.64 -16.68 12.03
N GLY A 18 1.86 -16.17 11.85
CA GLY A 18 3.05 -16.99 11.63
C GLY A 18 3.63 -17.53 12.93
N GLU A 19 4.04 -18.80 12.93
CA GLU A 19 4.79 -19.42 14.04
C GLU A 19 6.20 -18.83 14.16
N ASP A 20 6.80 -18.46 13.02
CA ASP A 20 8.14 -17.88 12.94
C ASP A 20 8.08 -16.45 12.35
N PRO A 21 8.26 -15.41 13.18
CA PRO A 21 8.27 -14.02 12.76
C PRO A 21 9.31 -13.72 11.67
N HIS A 22 10.48 -14.39 11.71
CA HIS A 22 11.56 -14.13 10.76
C HIS A 22 11.19 -14.63 9.36
N LYS A 23 10.61 -15.84 9.27
CA LYS A 23 10.08 -16.36 7.99
C LYS A 23 8.97 -15.50 7.42
N ALA A 24 8.05 -15.01 8.27
CA ALA A 24 6.97 -14.14 7.84
C ALA A 24 7.50 -12.81 7.23
N LEU A 25 8.50 -12.19 7.87
CA LEU A 25 9.13 -10.98 7.36
C LEU A 25 9.93 -11.24 6.08
N MET A 26 10.64 -12.36 5.99
CA MET A 26 11.35 -12.75 4.77
C MET A 26 10.39 -12.93 3.60
N ALA A 27 9.28 -13.64 3.81
CA ALA A 27 8.24 -13.81 2.80
C ALA A 27 7.66 -12.46 2.36
N TYR A 28 7.34 -11.57 3.29
CA TYR A 28 6.86 -10.23 2.97
C TYR A 28 7.85 -9.46 2.09
N ARG A 29 9.14 -9.45 2.47
CA ARG A 29 10.20 -8.73 1.75
C ARG A 29 10.39 -9.17 0.31
N ALA A 30 10.13 -10.44 0.00
CA ALA A 30 10.32 -11.01 -1.33
C ALA A 30 9.01 -11.14 -2.14
N THR A 31 7.85 -10.84 -1.54
CA THR A 31 6.55 -10.90 -2.23
C THR A 31 6.32 -9.60 -3.02
N PRO A 32 6.02 -9.68 -4.33
CA PRO A 32 5.69 -8.50 -5.11
C PRO A 32 4.36 -7.88 -4.64
N LEU A 33 4.33 -6.56 -4.51
CA LEU A 33 3.11 -5.80 -4.19
C LEU A 33 2.25 -5.64 -5.44
N SER A 34 1.08 -5.02 -5.28
CA SER A 34 0.12 -4.76 -6.36
C SER A 34 0.68 -3.96 -7.56
N HIS A 35 1.76 -3.19 -7.36
CA HIS A 35 2.46 -2.45 -8.42
C HIS A 35 3.62 -3.24 -9.07
N GLY A 36 3.90 -4.46 -8.60
CA GLY A 36 4.84 -5.42 -9.21
C GLY A 36 6.18 -5.55 -8.51
N SER A 37 6.64 -4.54 -7.78
CA SER A 37 7.91 -4.57 -7.02
C SER A 37 7.72 -5.14 -5.61
N CYS A 38 8.72 -5.86 -5.10
CA CYS A 38 8.71 -6.35 -3.71
C CYS A 38 9.36 -5.33 -2.76
N PRO A 39 9.11 -5.41 -1.43
CA PRO A 39 9.69 -4.46 -0.47
C PRO A 39 11.21 -4.45 -0.48
N ALA A 40 11.86 -5.61 -0.62
CA ALA A 40 13.32 -5.68 -0.67
C ALA A 40 13.89 -4.96 -1.90
N GLN A 41 13.23 -5.13 -3.05
CA GLN A 41 13.65 -4.45 -4.28
C GLN A 41 13.48 -2.93 -4.17
N LEU A 42 12.44 -2.46 -3.49
CA LEU A 42 12.25 -1.03 -3.24
C LEU A 42 13.28 -0.44 -2.26
N LEU A 43 13.78 -1.24 -1.31
CA LEU A 43 14.73 -0.79 -0.29
C LEU A 43 16.19 -0.92 -0.72
N VAL A 44 16.52 -1.97 -1.47
CA VAL A 44 17.91 -2.41 -1.73
C VAL A 44 18.18 -2.57 -3.24
N GLY A 45 17.18 -2.43 -4.11
CA GLY A 45 17.33 -2.59 -5.56
C GLY A 45 17.50 -4.05 -6.00
N GLN A 46 17.27 -5.01 -5.10
CA GLN A 46 17.43 -6.43 -5.37
C GLN A 46 16.40 -7.25 -4.58
N ASN A 47 15.99 -8.38 -5.16
CA ASN A 47 15.16 -9.34 -4.45
C ASN A 47 15.99 -10.23 -3.51
N ILE A 48 15.47 -10.53 -2.32
CA ILE A 48 16.15 -11.40 -1.36
C ILE A 48 15.98 -12.87 -1.77
N LYS A 49 17.06 -13.65 -1.62
CA LYS A 49 17.02 -15.11 -1.85
C LYS A 49 16.10 -15.77 -0.82
N MET A 50 15.03 -16.41 -1.30
CA MET A 50 14.19 -17.28 -0.49
C MET A 50 14.38 -18.75 -0.90
N PRO A 51 14.16 -19.71 0.02
CA PRO A 51 14.19 -21.15 -0.29
C PRO A 51 13.14 -21.57 -1.34
N LEU A 52 12.05 -20.81 -1.45
CA LEU A 52 10.97 -21.07 -2.40
C LEU A 52 11.22 -20.31 -3.71
N LEU A 53 11.57 -21.07 -4.76
CA LEU A 53 11.48 -20.78 -6.20
C LEU A 53 11.50 -19.30 -6.61
N VAL A 54 12.66 -18.66 -6.46
CA VAL A 54 12.96 -17.41 -7.20
C VAL A 54 13.87 -17.79 -8.37
N SER A 55 13.38 -17.61 -9.60
CA SER A 55 14.22 -17.74 -10.81
C SER A 55 15.48 -16.89 -10.64
N GLN A 56 16.65 -17.41 -10.98
CA GLN A 56 17.94 -16.69 -10.89
C GLN A 56 17.91 -15.34 -11.62
N GLU A 57 17.08 -15.21 -12.64
CA GLU A 57 16.88 -13.96 -13.38
C GLU A 57 16.29 -12.84 -12.50
N LYS A 58 15.40 -13.19 -11.56
CA LYS A 58 14.79 -12.24 -10.62
C LYS A 58 15.68 -11.87 -9.42
N LEU A 59 16.84 -12.51 -9.30
CA LEU A 59 17.86 -12.19 -8.29
C LEU A 59 18.87 -11.18 -8.81
N ARG A 60 18.78 -10.76 -10.08
CA ARG A 60 19.62 -9.68 -10.61
C ARG A 60 19.23 -8.37 -9.93
N PRO A 61 20.20 -7.60 -9.39
CA PRO A 61 19.92 -6.27 -8.88
C PRO A 61 19.47 -5.39 -10.04
N ASP A 62 18.23 -4.95 -9.99
CA ASP A 62 17.65 -4.03 -10.95
C ASP A 62 16.67 -3.12 -10.22
N TRP A 63 16.93 -1.82 -10.34
CA TRP A 63 16.05 -0.82 -9.77
C TRP A 63 14.85 -0.67 -10.69
N PRO A 64 13.63 -0.86 -10.17
CA PRO A 64 12.44 -0.61 -10.96
C PRO A 64 12.41 0.87 -11.37
N ASP A 65 11.95 1.14 -12.59
CA ASP A 65 11.73 2.51 -13.03
C ASP A 65 10.79 3.23 -12.05
N LEU A 66 11.34 4.22 -11.35
CA LEU A 66 10.66 4.96 -10.29
C LEU A 66 9.47 5.74 -10.83
N GLN A 67 9.54 6.26 -12.07
CA GLN A 67 8.42 7.00 -12.67
C GLN A 67 7.25 6.07 -12.95
N VAL A 68 7.53 4.92 -13.56
CA VAL A 68 6.51 3.89 -13.83
C VAL A 68 5.91 3.37 -12.53
N LEU A 69 6.73 3.17 -11.49
CA LEU A 69 6.27 2.77 -10.16
C LEU A 69 5.32 3.79 -9.55
N GLN A 70 5.69 5.07 -9.59
CA GLN A 70 4.88 6.16 -9.05
C GLN A 70 3.54 6.26 -9.78
N GLN A 71 3.53 6.16 -11.12
CA GLN A 71 2.31 6.16 -11.91
C GLN A 71 1.39 5.01 -11.52
N ARG A 72 1.93 3.78 -11.43
CA ARG A 72 1.13 2.61 -11.00
C ARG A 72 0.57 2.76 -9.60
N ASP A 73 1.35 3.32 -8.66
CA ASP A 73 0.88 3.54 -7.30
C ASP A 73 -0.24 4.60 -7.26
N GLN A 74 -0.09 5.69 -8.01
CA GLN A 74 -1.14 6.70 -8.17
C GLN A 74 -2.42 6.10 -8.74
N ASP A 75 -2.33 5.28 -9.79
CA ASP A 75 -3.48 4.60 -10.37
C ASP A 75 -4.19 3.68 -9.35
N LEU A 76 -3.42 2.92 -8.57
CA LEU A 76 -3.95 2.05 -7.52
C LEU A 76 -4.64 2.87 -6.42
N ASN A 77 -4.04 3.99 -6.01
CA ASN A 77 -4.61 4.90 -5.02
C ASN A 77 -5.91 5.52 -5.52
N MET A 78 -5.96 5.97 -6.77
CA MET A 78 -7.18 6.51 -7.39
C MET A 78 -8.28 5.45 -7.46
N LYS A 79 -7.96 4.23 -7.89
CA LYS A 79 -8.91 3.10 -7.90
C LYS A 79 -9.40 2.78 -6.49
N GLN A 80 -8.50 2.73 -5.50
CA GLN A 80 -8.87 2.45 -4.12
C GLN A 80 -9.79 3.54 -3.55
N ALA A 81 -9.47 4.81 -3.79
CA ALA A 81 -10.30 5.94 -3.40
C ALA A 81 -11.67 5.89 -4.08
N PHE A 82 -11.73 5.61 -5.38
CA PHE A 82 -12.99 5.46 -6.11
C PHE A 82 -13.89 4.37 -5.51
N TRP A 83 -13.35 3.16 -5.30
CA TRP A 83 -14.14 2.05 -4.77
C TRP A 83 -14.55 2.27 -3.31
N PHE A 84 -13.69 2.88 -2.50
CA PHE A 84 -14.02 3.29 -1.14
C PHE A 84 -15.17 4.31 -1.15
N ASN A 85 -15.04 5.39 -1.92
CA ASN A 85 -16.06 6.43 -2.03
C ASN A 85 -17.39 5.88 -2.53
N LYS A 86 -17.36 4.99 -3.53
CA LYS A 86 -18.54 4.31 -4.06
C LYS A 86 -19.22 3.44 -3.01
N ARG A 87 -18.46 2.61 -2.28
CA ARG A 87 -18.99 1.73 -1.21
C ARG A 87 -19.62 2.55 -0.09
N HIS A 88 -18.99 3.66 0.29
CA HIS A 88 -19.43 4.51 1.40
C HIS A 88 -20.39 5.63 0.99
N LYS A 89 -20.79 5.69 -0.29
CA LYS A 89 -21.67 6.72 -0.86
C LYS A 89 -21.21 8.14 -0.49
N VAL A 90 -19.90 8.37 -0.58
CA VAL A 90 -19.30 9.67 -0.26
C VAL A 90 -19.88 10.71 -1.20
N LYS A 91 -20.43 11.79 -0.63
CA LYS A 91 -20.97 12.93 -1.37
C LYS A 91 -20.01 14.09 -1.25
N VAL A 92 -19.74 14.76 -2.37
CA VAL A 92 -19.06 16.06 -2.35
C VAL A 92 -20.10 17.09 -1.95
N ASN A 93 -19.97 17.64 -0.75
CA ASN A 93 -20.81 18.75 -0.31
C ASN A 93 -20.25 20.06 -0.88
N GLN A 94 -21.14 21.00 -1.19
CA GLN A 94 -20.71 22.35 -1.54
C GLN A 94 -19.96 22.98 -0.36
N GLU A 95 -18.87 23.68 -0.67
CA GLU A 95 -18.16 24.49 0.32
C GLU A 95 -19.12 25.53 0.90
N LEU A 96 -19.17 25.58 2.23
CA LEU A 96 -20.01 26.55 2.94
C LEU A 96 -19.41 27.94 2.74
N ARG A 97 -20.15 28.83 2.07
CA ARG A 97 -19.80 30.25 2.02
C ARG A 97 -20.02 30.86 3.41
N PRO A 98 -19.18 31.79 3.89
CA PRO A 98 -19.45 32.54 5.10
C PRO A 98 -20.76 33.36 4.98
N GLY A 99 -21.57 33.42 6.04
CA GLY A 99 -22.79 34.25 6.10
C GLY A 99 -24.16 33.55 6.23
N PRO A 100 -24.40 32.31 5.76
CA PRO A 100 -25.67 31.65 5.96
C PRO A 100 -25.79 31.09 7.39
N ARG A 101 -26.97 31.28 8.00
CA ARG A 101 -27.30 30.66 9.29
C ARG A 101 -27.57 29.17 9.07
N VAL A 102 -26.74 28.33 9.66
CA VAL A 102 -26.92 26.87 9.63
C VAL A 102 -27.52 26.39 10.95
N TRP A 103 -28.43 25.44 10.87
CA TRP A 103 -29.01 24.80 12.06
C TRP A 103 -28.07 23.68 12.50
N VAL A 104 -27.39 23.88 13.63
CA VAL A 104 -26.59 22.82 14.27
C VAL A 104 -27.50 22.03 15.20
N LYS A 105 -27.66 20.74 14.94
CA LYS A 105 -28.40 19.84 15.83
C LYS A 105 -27.39 19.00 16.62
N ASN A 106 -27.45 19.15 17.94
CA ASN A 106 -26.54 18.63 18.99
C ASN A 106 -25.19 19.33 19.10
N ILE A 107 -25.13 20.22 20.10
CA ILE A 107 -23.92 20.56 20.84
C ILE A 107 -24.06 19.83 22.18
N LEU A 108 -23.47 18.64 22.29
CA LEU A 108 -23.18 17.95 23.54
C LEU A 108 -21.73 17.48 23.46
#